data_AF-A0A7S2VXJ7-F1
#
_entry.id   AF-A0A7S2VXJ7-F1
#
_cell.length_a   1.000
_cell.length_b   1.000
_cell.length_c   1.000
_cell.angle_alpha   90.00
_cell.angle_beta   90.00
_cell.angle_gamma   90.00
#
_symmetry.space_group_name_H-M   'P 1'
#
loop_
_entity.id
_entity.type
_entity.pdbx_description
1 polymer ?
#
loop_
_entity_poly.entity_id
_entity_poly.type
_entity_poly.pdbx_seq_one_letter_code
_entity_poly.pdbx_strand_id
1 'polypeptide(L)'
;DVAAADDDDEAWDTASFACATMDDYMAITTRATTGHCLWNAARALCAFLERDAGARAAIDRTGVRALELGSGVGWLAFAVAMNARDAGAVRATETAQGGALTWLELNIERNVERVRLSGGNVEKLGRLSCGEFDWD
;
A
#
# COMPACT_ATOMS: atom_id res chain seq x y z
N ASP A 1 37.12 10.90 7.50
CA ASP A 1 35.98 11.26 6.66
C ASP A 1 34.96 10.15 6.74
N VAL A 2 33.97 10.30 7.60
CA VAL A 2 32.82 9.40 7.66
C VAL A 2 31.62 10.34 7.58
N ALA A 3 31.06 10.48 6.39
CA ALA A 3 29.80 11.17 6.23
C ALA A 3 28.78 10.46 7.14
N ALA A 4 28.17 11.23 8.04
CA ALA A 4 27.08 10.77 8.87
C ALA A 4 26.00 10.18 7.96
N ALA A 5 25.59 8.95 8.25
CA ALA A 5 24.39 8.37 7.67
C ALA A 5 23.19 9.08 8.34
N ASP A 6 22.86 10.27 7.87
CA ASP A 6 21.67 11.04 8.27
C ASP A 6 20.43 10.55 7.50
N ASP A 7 20.17 9.24 7.50
CA ASP A 7 18.97 8.69 6.84
C ASP A 7 18.13 7.87 7.83
N ASP A 8 16.94 8.40 8.08
CA ASP A 8 15.65 7.68 8.15
C ASP A 8 15.23 6.99 9.47
N ASP A 9 15.23 7.75 10.58
CA ASP A 9 14.29 7.52 11.69
C ASP A 9 12.93 8.22 11.46
N GLU A 10 12.63 8.63 10.22
CA GLU A 10 11.33 9.23 9.89
C GLU A 10 10.25 8.15 9.89
N ALA A 11 9.19 8.40 10.67
CA ALA A 11 8.04 7.51 10.75
C ALA A 11 7.44 7.31 9.36
N TRP A 12 6.93 6.10 9.08
CA TRP A 12 6.34 5.81 7.78
C TRP A 12 5.17 6.76 7.49
N ASP A 13 5.23 7.45 6.34
CA ASP A 13 4.10 8.23 5.86
C ASP A 13 2.95 7.29 5.48
N THR A 14 1.93 7.31 6.32
CA THR A 14 0.68 6.60 6.12
C THR A 14 -0.52 7.54 6.03
N ALA A 15 -0.30 8.84 6.23
CA ALA A 15 -1.32 9.88 6.25
C ALA A 15 -1.64 10.40 4.83
N SER A 16 -0.71 10.21 3.88
CA SER A 16 -0.94 10.53 2.47
C SER A 16 -2.03 9.69 1.81
N PHE A 17 -2.44 8.57 2.42
CA PHE A 17 -3.50 7.72 1.89
C PHE A 17 -4.88 8.17 2.37
N ALA A 18 -5.81 8.35 1.42
CA ALA A 18 -7.23 8.59 1.65
C ALA A 18 -8.07 7.50 0.98
N CYS A 19 -8.96 6.86 1.75
CA CYS A 19 -9.94 5.93 1.19
C CYS A 19 -10.95 6.68 0.31
N ALA A 20 -11.34 6.05 -0.80
CA ALA A 20 -12.53 6.47 -1.56
C ALA A 20 -13.81 6.35 -0.69
N THR A 21 -14.87 7.02 -1.13
CA THR A 21 -16.09 7.17 -0.32
C THR A 21 -16.92 5.88 -0.29
N MET A 22 -17.84 5.77 0.67
CA MET A 22 -18.80 4.67 0.69
C MET A 22 -19.70 4.68 -0.57
N ASP A 23 -20.02 5.86 -1.10
CA ASP A 23 -20.81 5.97 -2.35
C ASP A 23 -20.04 5.38 -3.53
N ASP A 24 -18.73 5.64 -3.63
CA ASP A 24 -17.86 4.99 -4.62
C ASP A 24 -17.86 3.46 -4.44
N TYR A 25 -17.76 2.99 -3.19
CA TYR A 25 -17.75 1.56 -2.86
C TYR A 25 -19.04 0.87 -3.31
N MET A 26 -20.20 1.45 -3.00
CA MET A 26 -21.52 0.91 -3.35
C MET A 26 -21.79 0.96 -4.85
N ALA A 27 -21.17 1.88 -5.60
CA ALA A 27 -21.27 1.96 -7.04
C ALA A 27 -20.44 0.89 -7.76
N ILE A 28 -19.31 0.47 -7.17
CA ILE A 28 -18.38 -0.49 -7.78
C ILE A 28 -18.68 -1.92 -7.34
N THR A 29 -18.95 -2.11 -6.05
CA THR A 29 -19.00 -3.45 -5.48
C THR A 29 -20.41 -4.00 -5.45
N THR A 30 -20.56 -5.19 -6.03
CA THR A 30 -21.85 -5.90 -6.13
C THR A 30 -21.97 -7.02 -5.11
N ARG A 31 -20.88 -7.33 -4.41
CA ARG A 31 -20.82 -8.23 -3.27
C ARG A 31 -20.18 -7.49 -2.11
N ALA A 32 -20.85 -7.49 -0.96
CA ALA A 32 -20.28 -6.93 0.26
C ALA A 32 -19.04 -7.74 0.63
N THR A 33 -17.87 -7.12 0.46
CA THR A 33 -16.61 -7.62 1.00
C THR A 33 -16.27 -6.81 2.26
N THR A 34 -15.41 -7.35 3.11
CA THR A 34 -14.83 -6.57 4.20
C THR A 34 -13.84 -5.51 3.70
N GLY A 35 -13.48 -5.47 2.42
CA GLY A 35 -12.47 -4.57 1.84
C GLY A 35 -12.85 -3.08 1.70
N HIS A 36 -14.03 -2.66 2.17
CA HIS A 36 -14.50 -1.27 2.02
C HIS A 36 -13.79 -0.27 2.93
N CYS A 37 -13.13 -0.73 4.00
CA CYS A 37 -12.52 0.15 4.99
C CYS A 37 -11.09 -0.29 5.38
N LEU A 38 -10.35 0.63 5.98
CA LEU A 38 -9.05 0.34 6.56
C LEU A 38 -9.20 -0.38 7.91
N TRP A 39 -8.77 -1.63 7.96
CA TRP A 39 -8.82 -2.46 9.17
C TRP A 39 -7.67 -2.15 10.15
N ASN A 40 -7.95 -2.31 11.44
CA ASN A 40 -6.94 -2.20 12.50
C ASN A 40 -5.78 -3.18 12.31
N ALA A 41 -6.03 -4.36 11.73
CA ALA A 41 -4.98 -5.34 11.44
C ALA A 41 -3.93 -4.81 10.45
N ALA A 42 -4.35 -4.11 9.40
CA ALA A 42 -3.42 -3.49 8.45
C ALA A 42 -2.55 -2.44 9.16
N ARG A 43 -3.15 -1.59 10.01
CA ARG A 43 -2.41 -0.60 10.82
C ARG A 43 -1.42 -1.25 11.77
N ALA A 44 -1.82 -2.32 12.45
CA ALA A 44 -0.96 -3.06 13.36
C ALA A 44 0.22 -3.71 12.62
N LEU A 45 -0.03 -4.29 11.44
CA LEU A 45 1.03 -4.86 10.61
C LEU A 45 1.99 -3.78 10.10
N CYS A 46 1.49 -2.64 9.62
CA CYS A 46 2.35 -1.51 9.23
C CYS A 46 3.25 -1.04 10.38
N ALA A 47 2.68 -0.86 11.57
CA ALA A 47 3.45 -0.47 12.75
C ALA A 47 4.49 -1.54 13.14
N PHE A 48 4.19 -2.82 12.94
CA PHE A 48 5.16 -3.89 13.14
C PHE A 48 6.30 -3.83 12.10
N LEU A 49 5.99 -3.67 10.81
CA LEU A 49 7.00 -3.53 9.75
C LEU A 49 7.90 -2.31 9.95
N GLU A 50 7.36 -1.24 10.50
CA GLU A 50 8.11 -0.01 10.82
C GLU A 50 9.04 -0.19 12.03
N ARG A 51 8.56 -0.82 13.11
CA ARG A 51 9.23 -0.83 14.42
C ARG A 51 10.08 -2.06 14.70
N ASP A 52 9.73 -3.20 14.13
CA ASP A 52 10.50 -4.42 14.32
C ASP A 52 11.72 -4.41 13.40
N ALA A 53 12.92 -4.43 13.98
CA ALA A 53 14.16 -4.31 13.22
C ALA A 53 14.35 -5.44 12.18
N GLY A 54 13.89 -6.66 12.48
CA GLY A 54 13.98 -7.79 11.56
C GLY A 54 13.01 -7.66 10.39
N ALA A 55 11.76 -7.28 10.67
CA ALA A 55 10.76 -7.02 9.65
C ALA A 55 11.14 -5.82 8.76
N ARG A 56 11.62 -4.74 9.38
CA ARG A 56 12.11 -3.55 8.67
C ARG A 56 13.26 -3.90 7.75
N ALA A 57 14.26 -4.62 8.25
CA ALA A 57 15.39 -5.07 7.43
C ALA A 57 14.97 -5.98 6.27
N ALA A 58 13.92 -6.80 6.45
CA ALA A 58 13.39 -7.65 5.38
C ALA A 58 12.72 -6.85 4.26
N ILE A 59 11.97 -5.78 4.60
CA ILE A 59 11.28 -4.90 3.65
C ILE A 59 12.25 -3.89 3.00
N ASP A 60 13.28 -3.44 3.71
CA ASP A 60 14.27 -2.49 3.18
C ASP A 60 15.38 -3.17 2.37
N ARG A 61 15.37 -4.50 2.28
CA ARG A 61 16.32 -5.23 1.44
C ARG A 61 16.16 -4.76 -0.01
N THR A 62 17.25 -4.23 -0.58
CA THR A 62 17.34 -3.77 -1.96
C THR A 62 16.70 -4.76 -2.94
N GLY A 63 15.79 -4.25 -3.77
CA GLY A 63 15.12 -5.02 -4.81
C GLY A 63 14.09 -6.02 -4.28
N VAL A 64 13.66 -5.94 -3.01
CA VAL A 64 12.61 -6.82 -2.50
C VAL A 64 11.33 -6.69 -3.31
N ARG A 65 10.65 -7.81 -3.53
CA ARG A 65 9.35 -7.86 -4.19
C ARG A 65 8.32 -8.31 -3.17
N ALA A 66 7.37 -7.45 -2.86
CA ALA A 66 6.31 -7.71 -1.89
C ALA A 66 4.99 -8.03 -2.60
N LEU A 67 4.27 -9.01 -2.08
CA LEU A 67 2.91 -9.36 -2.49
C LEU A 67 2.02 -9.25 -1.26
N GLU A 68 1.00 -8.40 -1.31
CA GLU A 68 -0.05 -8.33 -0.30
C GLU A 68 -1.27 -9.10 -0.78
N LEU A 69 -1.78 -10.01 0.06
CA LEU A 69 -2.96 -10.82 -0.20
C LEU A 69 -4.16 -10.22 0.54
N GLY A 70 -5.29 -10.03 -0.15
CA GLY A 70 -6.48 -9.44 0.44
C GLY A 70 -6.25 -7.98 0.85
N SER A 71 -5.76 -7.18 -0.08
CA SER A 71 -5.34 -5.79 0.14
C SER A 71 -6.48 -4.84 0.54
N GLY A 72 -7.75 -5.20 0.32
CA GLY A 72 -8.90 -4.35 0.58
C GLY A 72 -8.79 -3.00 -0.12
N VAL A 73 -8.61 -1.93 0.65
CA VAL A 73 -8.41 -0.57 0.11
C VAL A 73 -6.99 -0.32 -0.44
N GLY A 74 -6.02 -1.21 -0.20
CA GLY A 74 -4.64 -1.07 -0.68
C GLY A 74 -3.72 -0.19 0.17
N TRP A 75 -4.16 0.20 1.37
CA TRP A 75 -3.43 1.12 2.24
C TRP A 75 -2.04 0.60 2.66
N LEU A 76 -1.92 -0.69 2.99
CA LEU A 76 -0.64 -1.25 3.45
C LEU A 76 0.35 -1.41 2.29
N ALA A 77 -0.05 -1.96 1.14
CA ALA A 77 0.79 -1.97 -0.05
C ALA A 77 1.25 -0.57 -0.45
N PHE A 78 0.37 0.44 -0.36
CA PHE A 78 0.74 1.83 -0.60
C PHE A 78 1.78 2.33 0.41
N ALA A 79 1.58 2.09 1.71
CA ALA A 79 2.52 2.46 2.75
C ALA A 79 3.90 1.80 2.55
N VAL A 80 3.94 0.51 2.22
CA VAL A 80 5.19 -0.19 1.91
C VAL A 80 5.88 0.41 0.68
N ALA A 81 5.14 0.70 -0.39
CA ALA A 81 5.71 1.29 -1.60
C ALA A 81 6.30 2.68 -1.37
N MET A 82 5.66 3.52 -0.53
CA MET A 82 6.14 4.86 -0.19
C MET A 82 7.39 4.83 0.69
N ASN A 83 7.43 3.91 1.66
CA ASN A 83 8.35 4.01 2.78
C ASN A 83 9.51 3.02 2.75
N ALA A 84 9.39 1.90 2.02
CA ALA A 84 10.52 1.02 1.83
C ALA A 84 11.68 1.77 1.15
N ARG A 85 12.92 1.48 1.59
CA ARG A 85 14.10 2.19 1.09
C ARG A 85 14.30 2.01 -0.41
N ASP A 86 14.24 0.75 -0.87
CA ASP A 86 14.45 0.39 -2.28
C ASP A 86 13.70 -0.90 -2.67
N ALA A 87 12.38 -0.93 -2.42
CA ALA A 87 11.55 -2.06 -2.85
C ALA A 87 11.52 -2.17 -4.37
N GLY A 88 11.87 -3.32 -4.94
CA GLY A 88 11.85 -3.52 -6.40
C GLY A 88 10.45 -3.56 -6.99
N ALA A 89 9.48 -4.13 -6.27
CA ALA A 89 8.06 -4.12 -6.66
C ALA A 89 7.15 -4.36 -5.45
N VAL A 90 5.97 -3.75 -5.46
CA VAL A 90 4.88 -4.05 -4.52
C VAL A 90 3.64 -4.39 -5.32
N ARG A 91 3.03 -5.54 -5.04
CA ARG A 91 1.78 -5.95 -5.69
C ARG A 91 0.69 -6.14 -4.65
N ALA A 92 -0.33 -5.30 -4.74
CA ALA A 92 -1.56 -5.42 -3.98
C ALA A 92 -2.50 -6.37 -4.72
N THR A 93 -3.16 -7.30 -4.01
CA THR A 93 -4.08 -8.23 -4.65
C THR A 93 -5.42 -8.34 -3.95
N GLU A 94 -6.45 -8.51 -4.76
CA GLU A 94 -7.84 -8.72 -4.34
C GLU A 94 -8.53 -9.70 -5.28
N THR A 95 -9.68 -10.20 -4.85
CA THR A 95 -10.55 -11.02 -5.70
C THR A 95 -11.13 -10.20 -6.85
N ALA A 96 -11.20 -10.77 -8.05
CA ALA A 96 -11.93 -10.12 -9.15
C ALA A 96 -13.45 -10.12 -8.91
N GLN A 97 -13.94 -11.12 -8.15
CA GLN A 97 -15.36 -11.25 -7.85
C GLN A 97 -15.91 -10.03 -7.11
N GLY A 98 -17.12 -9.63 -7.48
CA GLY A 98 -17.88 -8.61 -6.75
C GLY A 98 -17.32 -7.19 -6.83
N GLY A 99 -16.35 -6.92 -7.71
CA GLY A 99 -15.77 -5.59 -7.92
C GLY A 99 -14.66 -5.20 -6.93
N ALA A 100 -14.13 -6.13 -6.13
CA ALA A 100 -13.11 -5.82 -5.13
C ALA A 100 -11.78 -5.37 -5.76
N LEU A 101 -11.33 -6.01 -6.85
CA LEU A 101 -10.15 -5.56 -7.59
C LEU A 101 -10.32 -4.15 -8.16
N THR A 102 -11.46 -3.85 -8.79
CA THR A 102 -11.75 -2.51 -9.31
C THR A 102 -11.79 -1.46 -8.20
N TRP A 103 -12.27 -1.84 -7.01
CA TRP A 103 -12.24 -0.97 -5.83
C TRP A 103 -10.82 -0.70 -5.35
N LEU A 104 -9.96 -1.73 -5.29
CA LEU A 104 -8.54 -1.60 -4.96
C LEU A 104 -7.83 -0.67 -5.96
N GLU A 105 -8.03 -0.90 -7.26
CA GLU A 105 -7.45 -0.10 -8.34
C GLU A 105 -7.82 1.38 -8.21
N LEU A 106 -9.11 1.68 -8.02
CA LEU A 106 -9.58 3.06 -7.82
C LEU A 106 -8.88 3.74 -6.63
N ASN A 107 -8.74 3.04 -5.50
CA ASN A 107 -8.09 3.59 -4.32
C ASN A 107 -6.60 3.86 -4.58
N ILE A 108 -5.88 2.92 -5.19
CA ILE A 108 -4.47 3.11 -5.49
C ILE A 108 -4.27 4.26 -6.48
N GLU A 109 -5.02 4.30 -7.59
CA GLU A 109 -4.90 5.35 -8.60
C GLU A 109 -5.15 6.75 -8.02
N ARG A 110 -6.21 6.91 -7.23
CA ARG A 110 -6.52 8.18 -6.57
C ARG A 110 -5.41 8.64 -5.64
N ASN A 111 -4.77 7.73 -4.91
CA ASN A 111 -3.70 8.07 -3.97
C ASN A 111 -2.36 8.32 -4.65
N VAL A 112 -2.05 7.60 -5.74
CA VAL A 112 -0.90 7.92 -6.59
C VAL A 112 -1.05 9.31 -7.19
N GLU A 113 -2.24 9.66 -7.70
CA GLU A 113 -2.53 11.00 -8.21
C GLU A 113 -2.46 12.06 -7.11
N ARG A 114 -2.97 11.77 -5.91
CA ARG A 114 -2.88 12.67 -4.76
C ARG A 114 -1.42 13.00 -4.40
N VAL A 115 -0.56 12.00 -4.34
CA VAL A 115 0.88 12.19 -4.07
C VAL A 115 1.55 12.97 -5.20
N ARG A 116 1.18 12.70 -6.46
CA ARG A 116 1.65 13.49 -7.62
C ARG A 116 1.30 14.96 -7.46
N LEU A 117 0.04 15.27 -7.15
CA LEU A 117 -0.46 16.64 -7.00
C LEU A 117 0.12 17.35 -5.78
N SER A 118 0.47 16.63 -4.72
CA SER A 118 1.14 17.20 -3.54
C SER A 118 2.66 17.33 -3.70
N GLY A 119 3.23 16.97 -4.86
CA GLY A 119 4.67 17.03 -5.11
C GLY A 119 5.48 15.94 -4.38
N GLY A 120 4.84 14.86 -3.94
CA GLY A 120 5.51 13.74 -3.28
C GLY A 120 6.23 12.81 -4.26
N ASN A 121 6.94 11.82 -3.72
CA ASN A 121 7.80 10.92 -4.49
C ASN A 121 6.99 9.83 -5.23
N VAL A 122 6.53 10.17 -6.43
CA VAL A 122 5.79 9.24 -7.31
C VAL A 122 6.66 8.15 -7.95
N GLU A 123 7.99 8.31 -7.98
CA GLU A 123 8.89 7.28 -8.53
C GLU A 123 8.88 6.02 -7.67
N LYS A 124 8.86 6.19 -6.34
CA LYS A 124 8.66 5.08 -5.40
C LYS A 124 7.33 4.36 -5.64
N LEU A 125 6.26 5.12 -5.87
CA LEU A 125 4.94 4.59 -6.20
C LEU A 125 4.84 3.94 -7.58
N GLY A 126 5.74 4.26 -8.52
CA GLY A 126 5.81 3.61 -9.83
C GLY A 126 6.06 2.09 -9.77
N ARG A 127 6.44 1.58 -8.59
CA ARG A 127 6.69 0.16 -8.33
C ARG A 127 5.48 -0.55 -7.70
N LEU A 128 4.40 0.17 -7.40
CA LEU A 128 3.14 -0.35 -6.88
C LEU A 128 2.21 -0.75 -8.03
N SER A 129 1.64 -1.94 -7.96
CA SER A 129 0.66 -2.44 -8.93
C SER A 129 -0.47 -3.20 -8.25
N CYS A 130 -1.63 -3.28 -8.90
CA CYS A 130 -2.76 -4.10 -8.47
C CYS A 130 -2.86 -5.38 -9.31
N GLY A 131 -3.50 -6.41 -8.76
CA GLY A 131 -3.73 -7.66 -9.47
C GLY A 131 -4.79 -8.54 -8.85
N GLU A 132 -5.36 -9.41 -9.67
CA GLU A 132 -6.25 -10.48 -9.22
C GLU A 132 -5.48 -11.57 -8.47
N PHE A 133 -6.06 -12.08 -7.39
CA PHE A 133 -5.67 -13.33 -6.76
C PHE A 133 -6.90 -14.02 -6.16
N ASP A 134 -7.39 -15.03 -6.87
CA ASP A 134 -8.50 -15.87 -6.42
C ASP A 134 -7.96 -17.19 -5.84
N TRP A 135 -8.62 -17.69 -4.79
CA TRP A 135 -8.24 -18.92 -4.07
C TRP A 135 -8.88 -20.19 -4.64
N ASP A 136 -9.64 -20.03 -5.73
CA ASP A 136 -10.52 -21.03 -6.35
C ASP A 136 -9.76 -22.05 -7.23
#